data_AF-A0A1J4ULV5-F1
#
_entry.id   AF-A0A1J4ULV5-F1
#
_cell.length_a   1.000
_cell.length_b   1.000
_cell.length_c   1.000
_cell.angle_alpha   90.00
_cell.angle_beta   90.00
_cell.angle_gamma   90.00
#
_symmetry.space_group_name_H-M   'P 1'
#
loop_
_entity.id
_entity.type
_entity.pdbx_description
1 polymer ?
#
loop_
_entity_poly.entity_id
_entity_poly.type
_entity_poly.pdbx_seq_one_letter_code
_entity_poly.pdbx_strand_id
1 'polypeptide(L)'
;MDFVYSVESAKQAELKKVLEEESLAKDSFASCGYTLKEGKSVGGEDGRYYLKYSAEEPLAAKLKERLGKVEGIREEAGDAKQKILDSLASEGDAAASGFGSIFG
;
A
#
# COMPACT_ATOMS: atom_id res chain seq x y z
N MET A 1 -0.07 5.31 -11.43
CA MET A 1 1.07 6.00 -10.79
C MET A 1 1.21 5.40 -9.40
N ASP A 2 2.41 5.04 -8.96
CA ASP A 2 2.60 4.37 -7.67
C ASP A 2 2.74 5.38 -6.53
N PHE A 3 2.03 5.13 -5.44
CA PHE A 3 2.06 5.89 -4.21
C PHE A 3 2.50 5.01 -3.05
N VAL A 4 3.30 5.57 -2.14
CA VAL A 4 3.81 4.86 -0.97
C VAL A 4 3.55 5.72 0.26
N TYR A 5 2.93 5.12 1.27
CA TYR A 5 2.65 5.73 2.55
C TYR A 5 3.20 4.85 3.67
N SER A 6 3.58 5.47 4.78
CA SER A 6 4.00 4.80 6.00
C SER A 6 3.07 5.15 7.16
N VAL A 7 2.84 4.21 8.05
CA VAL A 7 2.04 4.40 9.27
C VAL A 7 2.67 3.62 10.42
N GLU A 8 2.48 4.08 11.65
CA GLU A 8 2.91 3.33 12.83
C GLU A 8 2.15 2.00 12.97
N SER A 9 2.83 0.97 13.44
CA SER A 9 2.24 -0.36 13.70
C SER A 9 1.02 -0.31 14.62
N ALA A 10 1.02 0.58 15.61
CA ALA A 10 -0.13 0.82 16.48
C ALA A 10 -1.40 1.25 15.72
N LYS A 11 -1.22 1.97 14.60
CA LYS A 11 -2.27 2.52 13.74
C LYS A 11 -2.59 1.63 12.54
N GLN A 12 -1.94 0.47 12.40
CA GLN A 12 -2.20 -0.50 11.35
C GLN A 12 -3.67 -0.94 11.30
N ALA A 13 -4.30 -1.13 12.47
CA ALA A 13 -5.70 -1.52 12.54
C ALA A 13 -6.65 -0.45 11.98
N GLU A 14 -6.35 0.84 12.23
CA GLU A 14 -7.09 1.97 11.66
C GLU A 14 -6.86 2.08 10.15
N LEU A 15 -5.62 1.91 9.70
CA LEU A 15 -5.32 1.87 8.27
C LEU A 15 -6.07 0.73 7.57
N LYS A 16 -6.05 -0.49 8.12
CA LYS A 16 -6.78 -1.63 7.55
C LYS A 16 -8.27 -1.35 7.47
N LYS A 17 -8.86 -0.73 8.49
CA LYS A 17 -10.25 -0.29 8.42
C LYS A 17 -10.45 0.62 7.23
N VAL A 18 -9.64 1.66 7.03
CA VAL A 18 -9.76 2.56 5.87
C VAL A 18 -9.56 1.85 4.52
N LEU A 19 -8.70 0.85 4.46
CA LEU A 19 -8.47 0.05 3.25
C LEU A 19 -9.66 -0.88 2.94
N GLU A 20 -10.29 -1.43 3.98
CA GLU A 20 -11.48 -2.29 3.89
C GLU A 20 -12.79 -1.48 3.79
N GLU A 21 -12.76 -0.24 4.26
CA GLU A 21 -13.86 0.72 4.23
C GLU A 21 -14.14 1.04 2.76
N GLU A 22 -15.30 0.57 2.32
CA GLU A 22 -15.73 0.61 0.92
C GLU A 22 -14.88 -0.25 -0.02
N SER A 23 -14.34 -1.38 0.42
CA SER A 23 -13.73 -2.41 -0.46
C SER A 23 -14.58 -2.82 -1.68
N LEU A 24 -15.90 -2.59 -1.63
CA LEU A 24 -16.87 -2.87 -2.70
C LEU A 24 -17.10 -1.72 -3.69
N ALA A 25 -16.58 -0.52 -3.42
CA ALA A 25 -16.68 0.59 -4.35
C ALA A 25 -15.73 0.40 -5.55
N LYS A 26 -16.03 1.04 -6.68
CA LYS A 26 -15.10 1.05 -7.82
C LYS A 26 -13.83 1.85 -7.52
N ASP A 27 -13.93 2.79 -6.57
CA ASP A 27 -12.87 3.73 -6.20
C ASP A 27 -12.06 3.27 -4.98
N SER A 28 -11.85 1.96 -4.83
CA SER A 28 -11.31 1.37 -3.61
C SER A 28 -9.87 0.93 -3.77
N PHE A 29 -9.12 0.91 -2.66
CA PHE A 29 -7.78 0.34 -2.63
C PHE A 29 -7.77 -1.10 -3.17
N ALA A 30 -8.81 -1.88 -2.86
CA ALA A 30 -8.97 -3.25 -3.35
C ALA A 30 -9.13 -3.34 -4.87
N SER A 31 -9.80 -2.38 -5.53
CA SER A 31 -9.98 -2.38 -6.99
C SER A 31 -8.68 -2.02 -7.71
N CYS A 32 -7.85 -1.18 -7.09
CA CYS A 32 -6.55 -0.73 -7.60
C CYS A 32 -5.43 -1.76 -7.40
N GLY A 33 -5.60 -2.67 -6.44
CA GLY A 33 -4.50 -3.46 -5.91
C GLY A 33 -3.59 -2.63 -5.01
N TYR A 34 -3.60 -2.92 -3.71
CA TYR A 34 -2.69 -2.35 -2.74
C TYR A 34 -1.83 -3.43 -2.10
N THR A 35 -0.68 -3.03 -1.59
CA THR A 35 0.27 -3.88 -0.88
C THR A 35 0.61 -3.24 0.44
N LEU A 36 0.34 -3.93 1.54
CA LEU A 36 0.69 -3.48 2.88
C LEU A 36 1.76 -4.42 3.44
N LYS A 37 2.93 -3.89 3.78
CA LYS A 37 4.06 -4.65 4.33
C LYS A 37 4.66 -3.97 5.54
N GLU A 38 5.29 -4.76 6.42
CA GLU A 38 6.05 -4.21 7.54
C GLU A 38 7.37 -3.61 7.03
N GLY A 39 7.79 -2.49 7.62
CA GLY A 39 9.03 -1.80 7.28
C GLY A 39 10.25 -2.71 7.35
N LYS A 40 10.30 -3.57 8.36
CA LYS A 40 11.34 -4.58 8.50
C LYS A 40 11.47 -5.52 7.29
N SER A 41 10.38 -5.81 6.59
CA SER A 41 10.37 -6.68 5.40
C SER A 41 10.81 -5.96 4.12
N VAL A 42 10.59 -4.64 4.03
CA VAL A 42 10.85 -3.84 2.82
C VAL A 42 12.05 -2.89 2.96
N GLY A 43 12.86 -3.09 3.99
CA GLY A 43 14.03 -2.23 4.28
C GLY A 43 13.68 -0.81 4.76
N GLY A 44 12.45 -0.63 5.25
CA GLY A 44 11.97 0.59 5.90
C GLY A 44 12.17 0.58 7.42
N GLU A 45 11.59 1.56 8.11
CA GLU A 45 11.69 1.68 9.57
C GLU A 45 10.98 0.53 10.30
N ASP A 46 11.65 -0.05 11.30
CA ASP A 46 11.06 -1.08 12.15
C ASP A 46 9.92 -0.48 13.01
N GLY A 47 8.85 -1.23 13.21
CA GLY A 47 7.64 -0.75 13.89
C GLY A 47 6.71 0.12 13.04
N ARG A 48 6.98 0.31 11.74
CA ARG A 48 6.06 0.94 10.78
C ARG A 48 5.58 -0.04 9.71
N TYR A 49 4.41 0.25 9.16
CA TYR A 49 3.85 -0.42 7.99
C TYR A 49 3.90 0.52 6.80
N TYR A 50 4.25 -0.04 5.64
CA TYR A 50 4.29 0.66 4.37
C TYR A 50 3.18 0.15 3.46
N LEU A 51 2.35 1.08 3.01
CA LEU A 51 1.27 0.88 2.05
C LEU A 51 1.74 1.38 0.69
N LYS A 52 1.76 0.48 -0.29
CA LYS A 52 1.91 0.80 -1.70
C LYS A 52 0.59 0.60 -2.41
N TYR A 53 0.18 1.53 -3.26
CA TYR A 53 -0.93 1.33 -4.19
C TYR A 53 -0.65 2.03 -5.52
N SER A 54 -1.21 1.51 -6.60
CA SER A 54 -1.14 2.15 -7.91
C SER A 54 -2.52 2.63 -8.31
N ALA A 55 -2.66 3.92 -8.59
CA ALA A 55 -3.92 4.52 -9.01
C ALA A 55 -3.70 5.61 -10.06
N GLU A 56 -4.74 5.93 -10.82
CA GLU A 56 -4.80 7.11 -11.68
C GLU A 56 -5.08 8.36 -10.84
N GLU A 57 -4.66 9.56 -11.29
CA GLU A 57 -4.83 10.82 -10.55
C GLU A 57 -6.21 11.05 -9.91
N PRO A 58 -7.36 10.90 -10.61
CA PRO A 58 -8.68 11.15 -10.02
C PRO A 58 -9.00 10.18 -8.87
N LEU A 59 -8.49 8.96 -8.96
CA LEU A 59 -8.68 7.93 -7.94
C LEU A 59 -7.69 8.12 -6.79
N ALA A 60 -6.42 8.41 -7.10
CA ALA A 60 -5.39 8.70 -6.12
C ALA A 60 -5.75 9.88 -5.21
N ALA A 61 -6.40 10.92 -5.74
CA ALA A 61 -6.88 12.05 -4.94
C ALA A 61 -7.92 11.62 -3.89
N LYS A 62 -8.91 10.81 -4.29
CA LYS A 62 -9.92 10.25 -3.37
C LYS A 62 -9.29 9.35 -2.31
N LEU A 63 -8.37 8.48 -2.73
CA LEU A 63 -7.66 7.57 -1.82
C LEU A 63 -6.79 8.34 -0.82
N LYS A 64 -6.09 9.39 -1.28
CA LYS A 64 -5.27 10.26 -0.42
C LYS A 64 -6.11 10.99 0.63
N GLU A 65 -7.30 11.47 0.26
CA GLU A 65 -8.22 12.11 1.22
C GLU A 65 -8.66 11.14 2.32
N ARG A 66 -8.91 9.87 1.98
CA ARG A 66 -9.24 8.82 2.96
C ARG A 66 -8.05 8.50 3.86
N LEU A 67 -6.86 8.34 3.28
CA LEU A 67 -5.64 8.10 4.04
C LEU A 67 -5.36 9.24 5.02
N GLY A 68 -5.66 10.49 4.64
CA GLY A 68 -5.56 11.64 5.53
C GLY A 68 -6.42 11.56 6.80
N LYS A 69 -7.39 10.64 6.88
CA LYS A 69 -8.15 10.37 8.11
C LYS A 69 -7.40 9.48 9.10
N VAL A 70 -6.36 8.78 8.65
CA VAL A 70 -5.53 7.90 9.49
C VAL A 70 -4.49 8.76 10.20
N GLU A 71 -4.58 8.84 11.52
CA GLU A 71 -3.57 9.54 12.31
C GLU A 71 -2.19 8.89 12.17
N GLY A 72 -1.17 9.71 11.95
CA GLY A 72 0.22 9.26 11.85
C GLY A 72 0.59 8.67 10.49
N ILE A 73 -0.28 8.73 9.49
CA ILE A 73 0.11 8.39 8.12
C ILE A 73 1.06 9.45 7.55
N ARG A 74 2.09 8.99 6.82
CA ARG A 74 3.05 9.85 6.14
C ARG A 74 3.22 9.38 4.72
N GLU A 75 3.28 10.31 3.78
CA GLU A 75 3.62 9.99 2.39
C GLU A 75 5.14 9.85 2.30
N GLU A 76 5.60 8.72 1.76
CA GLU A 76 7.02 8.48 1.52
C GLU A 76 7.37 8.93 0.10
N ALA A 77 8.43 9.71 -0.02
CA ALA A 77 8.93 10.24 -1.29
C ALA A 77 10.46 10.08 -1.40
N GLY A 78 11.00 10.23 -2.61
CA GLY A 78 12.43 10.13 -2.87
C GLY A 78 12.99 8.71 -2.71
N ASP A 79 14.19 8.60 -2.13
CA ASP A 79 14.93 7.35 -1.98
C ASP A 79 14.19 6.29 -1.15
N ALA A 80 13.47 6.69 -0.10
CA ALA A 80 12.70 5.76 0.73
C ALA A 80 11.59 5.08 -0.10
N LYS A 81 10.85 5.88 -0.87
CA LYS A 81 9.83 5.38 -1.81
C LYS A 81 10.43 4.41 -2.82
N GLN A 82 11.54 4.76 -3.46
CA GLN A 82 12.20 3.88 -4.43
C GLN A 82 12.64 2.57 -3.80
N LYS A 83 13.28 2.58 -2.64
CA LYS A 83 13.70 1.36 -1.93
C LYS A 83 12.54 0.43 -1.62
N ILE A 84 11.43 0.98 -1.15
CA ILE A 84 10.23 0.21 -0.83
C ILE A 84 9.61 -0.33 -2.12
N LEU A 85 9.53 0.47 -3.18
CA LEU A 85 9.03 0.01 -4.48
C LEU A 85 9.89 -1.11 -5.06
N ASP A 86 11.22 -1.01 -4.97
CA ASP A 86 12.16 -2.01 -5.46
C ASP A 86 12.06 -3.32 -4.66
N SER A 87 11.93 -3.21 -3.34
CA SER A 87 11.70 -4.35 -2.45
C SER A 87 10.35 -5.03 -2.72
N LEU A 88 9.29 -4.23 -2.89
CA LEU A 88 7.96 -4.72 -3.23
C LEU A 88 7.86 -5.26 -4.66
N ALA A 89 8.63 -4.74 -5.60
CA ALA A 89 8.72 -5.26 -6.96
C ALA A 89 9.45 -6.61 -6.98
N SER A 90 10.55 -6.72 -6.23
CA SER A 90 11.28 -7.98 -6.04
C SER A 90 10.41 -9.07 -5.42
N GLU A 91 9.52 -8.72 -4.49
CA GLU A 91 8.52 -9.66 -3.94
C GLU A 91 7.32 -9.88 -4.86
N GLY A 92 6.92 -8.86 -5.63
CA GLY A 92 5.77 -8.89 -6.55
C GLY A 92 5.98 -9.79 -7.76
N ASP A 93 7.20 -9.94 -8.25
CA ASP A 93 7.56 -10.88 -9.32
C ASP A 93 7.33 -12.35 -8.89
N ALA A 94 7.52 -12.64 -7.60
CA ALA A 94 7.19 -13.94 -7.01
C ALA A 94 5.68 -14.16 -6.87
N ALA A 95 4.89 -13.11 -6.68
CA ALA A 95 3.43 -13.19 -6.55
C ALA A 95 2.70 -13.23 -7.91
N ALA A 96 3.23 -12.56 -8.94
CA ALA A 96 2.71 -12.64 -10.31
C ALA A 96 2.85 -14.04 -10.92
N SER A 97 3.84 -14.82 -10.46
CA SER A 97 4.00 -16.23 -10.83
C SER A 97 3.07 -17.19 -10.04
N GLY A 98 2.40 -16.74 -8.98
CA GLY A 98 1.54 -17.57 -8.12
C GLY A 98 0.05 -17.53 -8.44
N PHE A 99 -0.44 -16.50 -9.12
CA PHE A 99 -1.86 -16.39 -9.50
C PHE A 99 -2.19 -17.01 -10.87
N GLY A 100 -1.18 -17.44 -11.63
CA GLY A 100 -1.33 -18.11 -12.93
C GLY A 100 -1.36 -19.64 -12.88
N SER A 101 -1.22 -20.26 -11.70
CA SER A 101 -1.12 -21.73 -11.56
C SER A 101 -2.31 -22.41 -10.87
N ILE A 102 -3.39 -21.68 -10.53
CA ILE A 102 -4.60 -22.24 -9.87
C ILE A 102 -5.80 -22.35 -10.84
N PHE A 103 -5.56 -22.19 -12.14
CA PHE A 103 -6.50 -22.61 -13.19
C PHE A 103 -5.74 -23.45 -14.22
N GLY A 104 -5.31 -24.64 -13.81
CA GLY A 104 -4.86 -25.72 -14.68
C GLY A 104 -5.80 -26.91 -14.57
#